data_AF-T2G7I9-F1
#
_entry.id   AF-T2G7I9-F1
#
_cell.length_a   1.000
_cell.length_b   1.000
_cell.length_c   1.000
_cell.angle_alpha   90.00
_cell.angle_beta   90.00
_cell.angle_gamma   90.00
#
_symmetry.space_group_name_H-M   'P 1'
#
loop_
_entity.id
_entity.type
_entity.pdbx_description
1 polymer ?
#
loop_
_entity_poly.entity_id
_entity_poly.type
_entity_poly.pdbx_seq_one_letter_code
_entity_poly.pdbx_strand_id
1 'polypeptide(L)'
;MLTANTTVNFTLGMTSTEMQTLINAQPKNLNGYVLTFQIADGEHTLTAGLRFNGFSNGILVIQGNATDYSLGQTKSASLTFTDSATLSDGSCINCNTSLMVILYYLHVRALKAAKIFNVIRALSAQISGCSVECYDTSAASLGVDLTYVAAGQVSNTYYKSGNYGLRVVNGGPIQSSNGASDATTRPNYGIYSSGGIILKSGTQPAGAIGDGTLVTNGGQIL
;
A
#
# COMPACT_ATOMS: atom_id res chain seq x y z
N MET A 1 -2.57 -10.08 23.89
CA MET A 1 -1.71 -10.71 22.87
C MET A 1 -2.55 -11.67 22.04
N LEU A 2 -2.19 -11.95 20.80
CA LEU A 2 -2.90 -12.92 19.96
C LEU A 2 -2.50 -14.36 20.37
N THR A 3 -3.44 -15.30 20.30
CA THR A 3 -3.24 -16.69 20.75
C THR A 3 -3.34 -17.72 19.62
N ALA A 4 -3.78 -17.31 18.43
CA ALA A 4 -3.85 -18.12 17.22
C ALA A 4 -3.91 -17.20 16.00
N ASN A 5 -3.65 -17.75 14.80
CA ASN A 5 -3.93 -17.04 13.56
C ASN A 5 -5.39 -16.60 13.54
N THR A 6 -5.63 -15.34 13.22
CA THR A 6 -6.95 -14.72 13.32
C THR A 6 -7.27 -13.96 12.05
N THR A 7 -8.50 -14.12 11.57
CA THR A 7 -9.05 -13.35 10.45
C THR A 7 -10.17 -12.45 10.94
N VAL A 8 -10.07 -11.17 10.64
CA VAL A 8 -11.10 -10.15 10.85
C VAL A 8 -11.68 -9.82 9.49
N ASN A 9 -12.98 -10.04 9.31
CA ASN A 9 -13.66 -9.79 8.04
C ASN A 9 -14.26 -8.39 8.04
N PHE A 10 -13.98 -7.61 7.01
CA PHE A 10 -14.71 -6.38 6.69
C PHE A 10 -15.77 -6.70 5.66
N THR A 11 -17.03 -6.71 6.09
CA THR A 11 -18.16 -7.02 5.22
C THR A 11 -18.56 -5.80 4.40
N LEU A 12 -19.14 -6.02 3.23
CA LEU A 12 -19.65 -4.94 2.37
C LEU A 12 -20.63 -4.06 3.14
N GLY A 13 -20.48 -2.74 2.98
CA GLY A 13 -21.32 -1.74 3.66
C GLY A 13 -20.79 -1.25 5.02
N MET A 14 -19.70 -1.84 5.54
CA MET A 14 -19.03 -1.28 6.72
C MET A 14 -18.49 0.12 6.42
N THR A 15 -18.72 1.04 7.35
CA THR A 15 -18.14 2.38 7.34
C THR A 15 -16.67 2.35 7.73
N SER A 16 -15.92 3.40 7.39
CA SER A 16 -14.53 3.57 7.83
C SER A 16 -14.38 3.54 9.36
N THR A 17 -15.38 4.04 10.09
CA THR A 17 -15.40 4.02 11.57
C THR A 17 -15.54 2.60 12.12
N GLU A 18 -16.42 1.78 11.53
CA GLU A 18 -16.60 0.37 11.95
C GLU A 18 -15.35 -0.46 11.65
N MET A 19 -14.79 -0.32 10.45
CA MET A 19 -13.53 -0.97 10.10
C MET A 19 -12.41 -0.55 11.06
N GLN A 20 -12.27 0.75 11.34
CA GLN A 20 -11.26 1.24 12.27
C GLN A 20 -11.48 0.71 13.71
N THR A 21 -12.73 0.56 14.13
CA THR A 21 -13.07 -0.01 15.44
C THR A 21 -12.61 -1.46 15.53
N LEU A 22 -12.83 -2.26 14.48
CA LEU A 22 -12.37 -3.65 14.42
C LEU A 22 -10.84 -3.74 14.43
N ILE A 23 -10.14 -2.84 13.73
CA ILE A 23 -8.66 -2.75 13.75
C ILE A 23 -8.16 -2.43 15.17
N ASN A 24 -8.82 -1.49 15.84
CA ASN A 24 -8.45 -1.05 17.18
C ASN A 24 -8.69 -2.13 18.23
N ALA A 25 -9.71 -2.96 18.06
CA ALA A 25 -10.04 -4.06 18.96
C ALA A 25 -9.00 -5.20 18.96
N GLN A 26 -8.17 -5.31 17.91
CA GLN A 26 -7.20 -6.41 17.81
C GLN A 26 -6.01 -6.25 18.77
N PRO A 27 -5.53 -7.35 19.38
CA PRO A 27 -4.29 -7.34 20.16
C PRO A 27 -3.11 -6.80 19.35
N LYS A 28 -2.35 -5.87 19.92
CA LYS A 28 -1.22 -5.24 19.22
C LYS A 28 0.06 -6.08 19.20
N ASN A 29 0.25 -6.95 20.20
CA ASN A 29 1.28 -7.99 20.13
C ASN A 29 0.66 -9.25 19.50
N LEU A 30 1.14 -9.61 18.30
CA LEU A 30 0.64 -10.74 17.52
C LEU A 30 1.24 -12.09 17.93
N ASN A 31 2.23 -12.11 18.82
CA ASN A 31 2.81 -13.32 19.41
C ASN A 31 3.26 -14.40 18.39
N GLY A 32 3.86 -13.97 17.29
CA GLY A 32 4.32 -14.82 16.18
C GLY A 32 3.21 -15.26 15.22
N TYR A 33 1.95 -14.96 15.51
CA TYR A 33 0.81 -15.34 14.67
C TYR A 33 0.53 -14.34 13.54
N VAL A 34 -0.30 -14.78 12.61
CA VAL A 34 -0.82 -13.99 11.50
C VAL A 34 -2.17 -13.38 11.90
N LEU A 35 -2.28 -12.06 11.78
CA LEU A 35 -3.55 -11.34 11.84
C LEU A 35 -3.92 -10.86 10.43
N THR A 36 -5.02 -11.37 9.91
CA THR A 36 -5.52 -11.05 8.57
C THR A 36 -6.75 -10.16 8.67
N PHE A 37 -6.74 -9.03 7.97
CA PHE A 37 -7.92 -8.24 7.68
C PHE A 37 -8.38 -8.57 6.25
N GLN A 38 -9.48 -9.30 6.15
CA GLN A 38 -10.06 -9.74 4.89
C GLN A 38 -11.12 -8.74 4.44
N ILE A 39 -10.88 -8.06 3.33
CA ILE A 39 -11.86 -7.19 2.67
C ILE A 39 -12.78 -8.07 1.83
N ALA A 40 -14.10 -7.96 2.03
CA ALA A 40 -15.08 -8.65 1.21
C ALA A 40 -15.16 -8.04 -0.20
N ASP A 41 -15.58 -8.86 -1.16
CA ASP A 41 -15.85 -8.42 -2.53
C ASP A 41 -16.94 -7.34 -2.57
N GLY A 42 -16.80 -6.43 -3.53
CA GLY A 42 -17.58 -5.22 -3.68
C GLY A 42 -16.77 -3.94 -3.44
N GLU A 43 -17.40 -2.81 -3.71
CA GLU A 43 -16.84 -1.49 -3.48
C GLU A 43 -17.25 -0.95 -2.09
N HIS A 44 -16.26 -0.63 -1.27
CA HIS A 44 -16.44 0.01 0.03
C HIS A 44 -16.08 1.49 -0.09
N THR A 45 -17.08 2.37 0.03
CA THR A 45 -16.85 3.83 0.04
C THR A 45 -16.53 4.29 1.44
N LEU A 46 -15.31 4.78 1.65
CA LEU A 46 -14.75 5.17 2.93
C LEU A 46 -14.60 6.69 3.02
N THR A 47 -14.99 7.27 4.15
CA THR A 47 -14.92 8.71 4.41
C THR A 47 -13.75 9.12 5.30
N ALA A 48 -12.96 8.14 5.77
CA ALA A 48 -11.72 8.31 6.52
C ALA A 48 -10.71 7.23 6.15
N GLY A 49 -9.42 7.55 6.29
CA GLY A 49 -8.33 6.58 6.13
C GLY A 49 -8.30 5.53 7.26
N LEU A 50 -7.72 4.37 6.97
CA LEU A 50 -7.56 3.23 7.89
C LEU A 50 -6.15 3.18 8.45
N ARG A 51 -6.05 3.02 9.78
CA ARG A 51 -4.80 3.05 10.53
C ARG A 51 -4.55 1.73 11.24
N PHE A 52 -3.50 1.04 10.80
CA PHE A 52 -2.99 -0.21 11.33
C PHE A 52 -1.70 0.05 12.14
N ASN A 53 -1.84 0.62 13.34
CA ASN A 53 -0.71 1.07 14.14
C ASN A 53 -0.45 0.22 15.37
N GLY A 54 0.84 0.15 15.75
CA GLY A 54 1.31 -0.43 17.00
C GLY A 54 1.39 -1.96 16.99
N PHE A 55 1.07 -2.60 15.86
CA PHE A 55 1.23 -4.04 15.73
C PHE A 55 2.71 -4.44 15.76
N SER A 56 3.02 -5.53 16.48
CA SER A 56 4.38 -6.06 16.66
C SER A 56 4.37 -7.58 16.80
N ASN A 57 5.55 -8.18 16.59
CA ASN A 57 5.82 -9.61 16.85
C ASN A 57 4.86 -10.56 16.13
N GLY A 58 4.84 -10.56 14.79
CA GLY A 58 4.01 -11.46 13.97
C GLY A 58 3.92 -11.00 12.51
N ILE A 59 2.80 -11.30 11.84
CA ILE A 59 2.53 -10.87 10.46
C ILE A 59 1.17 -10.19 10.41
N LEU A 60 1.12 -8.99 9.82
CA LEU A 60 -0.12 -8.27 9.53
C LEU A 60 -0.42 -8.42 8.04
N VAL A 61 -1.59 -8.98 7.73
CA VAL A 61 -2.07 -9.14 6.35
C VAL A 61 -3.32 -8.29 6.16
N ILE A 62 -3.39 -7.52 5.09
CA ILE A 62 -4.60 -6.82 4.64
C ILE A 62 -4.82 -7.25 3.20
N GLN A 63 -5.91 -7.96 2.93
CA GLN A 63 -6.09 -8.59 1.63
C GLN A 63 -7.52 -8.52 1.12
N GLY A 64 -7.66 -8.45 -0.20
CA GLY A 64 -8.89 -8.70 -0.93
C GLY A 64 -9.05 -10.17 -1.28
N ASN A 65 -9.66 -10.46 -2.43
CA ASN A 65 -9.89 -11.83 -2.87
C ASN A 65 -8.62 -12.48 -3.44
N ALA A 66 -8.21 -13.61 -2.85
CA ALA A 66 -7.00 -14.33 -3.24
C ALA A 66 -7.01 -14.88 -4.68
N THR A 67 -8.17 -14.96 -5.33
CA THR A 67 -8.26 -15.35 -6.74
C THR A 67 -7.90 -14.22 -7.69
N ASP A 68 -7.85 -12.97 -7.22
CA ASP A 68 -7.60 -11.77 -8.05
C ASP A 68 -6.13 -11.33 -8.03
N TYR A 69 -5.23 -12.28 -8.25
CA TYR A 69 -3.78 -12.06 -8.18
C TYR A 69 -3.14 -11.51 -9.47
N SER A 70 -3.92 -11.30 -10.53
CA SER A 70 -3.44 -10.80 -11.83
C SER A 70 -3.04 -9.32 -11.80
N LEU A 71 -2.27 -8.84 -12.78
CA LEU A 71 -2.01 -7.41 -12.96
C LEU A 71 -3.20 -6.78 -13.69
N GLY A 72 -4.14 -6.20 -12.95
CA GLY A 72 -5.40 -5.65 -13.49
C GLY A 72 -5.81 -4.35 -12.82
N GLN A 73 -6.51 -3.48 -13.55
CA GLN A 73 -6.96 -2.18 -13.05
C GLN A 73 -8.04 -2.31 -11.97
N THR A 74 -8.88 -3.34 -12.09
CA THR A 74 -9.96 -3.64 -11.16
C THR A 74 -9.65 -4.88 -10.35
N LYS A 75 -10.17 -4.91 -9.12
CA LYS A 75 -10.16 -6.06 -8.20
C LYS A 75 -11.55 -6.23 -7.62
N SER A 76 -11.90 -7.45 -7.25
CA SER A 76 -13.21 -7.73 -6.67
C SER A 76 -13.40 -7.03 -5.33
N ALA A 77 -12.34 -6.88 -4.53
CA ALA A 77 -12.35 -6.10 -3.29
C ALA A 77 -11.79 -4.69 -3.53
N SER A 78 -12.66 -3.67 -3.48
CA SER A 78 -12.29 -2.27 -3.73
C SER A 78 -12.55 -1.37 -2.53
N LEU A 79 -11.59 -0.51 -2.21
CA LEU A 79 -11.72 0.55 -1.22
C LEU A 79 -11.64 1.91 -1.93
N THR A 80 -12.76 2.64 -1.94
CA THR A 80 -12.85 3.98 -2.54
C THR A 80 -12.87 5.03 -1.43
N PHE A 81 -11.79 5.78 -1.29
CA PHE A 81 -11.64 6.90 -0.35
C PHE A 81 -12.13 8.21 -0.98
N THR A 82 -13.09 8.88 -0.34
CA THR A 82 -13.60 10.19 -0.79
C THR A 82 -12.57 11.32 -0.61
N ASP A 83 -12.84 12.52 -1.12
CA ASP A 83 -11.91 13.66 -1.15
C ASP A 83 -11.36 14.11 0.22
N SER A 84 -12.03 13.75 1.31
CA SER A 84 -11.60 14.04 2.68
C SER A 84 -11.09 12.81 3.43
N ALA A 85 -11.10 11.64 2.80
CA ALA A 85 -10.89 10.35 3.44
C ALA A 85 -9.40 9.98 3.60
N THR A 86 -8.62 10.92 4.11
CA THR A 86 -7.19 10.73 4.42
C THR A 86 -6.94 10.84 5.90
N LEU A 87 -5.93 10.13 6.38
CA LEU A 87 -5.35 10.36 7.69
C LEU A 87 -4.62 11.70 7.74
N SER A 88 -4.25 12.14 8.95
CA SER A 88 -3.51 13.38 9.20
C SER A 88 -2.16 13.48 8.45
N ASP A 89 -1.60 12.35 8.04
CA ASP A 89 -0.36 12.28 7.24
C ASP A 89 -0.64 12.15 5.73
N GLY A 90 -1.90 12.34 5.31
CA GLY A 90 -2.36 12.27 3.93
C GLY A 90 -2.52 10.86 3.39
N SER A 91 -2.39 9.81 4.20
CA SER A 91 -2.50 8.42 3.75
C SER A 91 -3.92 7.84 3.84
N CYS A 92 -4.28 6.95 2.92
CA CYS A 92 -5.52 6.19 2.95
C CYS A 92 -5.39 4.93 3.80
N ILE A 93 -4.34 4.12 3.58
CA ILE A 93 -4.01 2.97 4.41
C ILE A 93 -2.62 3.18 5.01
N ASN A 94 -2.57 3.27 6.34
CA ASN A 94 -1.35 3.49 7.10
C ASN A 94 -1.00 2.27 7.93
N CYS A 95 0.18 1.70 7.68
CA CYS A 95 0.72 0.60 8.47
C CYS A 95 2.01 1.08 9.15
N ASN A 96 1.90 1.61 10.36
CA ASN A 96 3.05 1.97 11.19
C ASN A 96 3.25 0.90 12.27
N THR A 97 4.13 -0.06 11.96
CA THR A 97 4.27 -1.32 12.70
C THR A 97 5.73 -1.73 12.80
N SER A 98 6.06 -2.67 13.69
CA SER A 98 7.42 -3.24 13.82
C SER A 98 7.42 -4.72 13.46
N LEU A 99 6.75 -5.09 12.38
CA LEU A 99 6.56 -6.46 11.93
C LEU A 99 6.51 -6.54 10.39
N MET A 100 6.23 -7.73 9.85
CA MET A 100 5.99 -7.92 8.41
C MET A 100 4.57 -7.51 8.02
N VAL A 101 4.44 -6.59 7.06
CA VAL A 101 3.16 -6.14 6.50
C VAL A 101 2.96 -6.73 5.11
N ILE A 102 1.78 -7.30 4.86
CA ILE A 102 1.39 -7.86 3.58
C ILE A 102 0.10 -7.17 3.10
N LEU A 103 0.12 -6.65 1.87
CA LEU A 103 -1.01 -6.01 1.20
C LEU A 103 -1.28 -6.74 -0.13
N TYR A 104 -2.38 -7.48 -0.25
CA TYR A 104 -2.66 -8.30 -1.44
C TYR A 104 -4.05 -8.12 -2.05
N TYR A 105 -4.11 -8.17 -3.37
CA TYR A 105 -5.38 -8.35 -4.12
C TYR A 105 -6.43 -7.25 -3.89
N LEU A 106 -5.96 -6.04 -3.60
CA LEU A 106 -6.80 -4.88 -3.31
C LEU A 106 -6.84 -3.94 -4.51
N HIS A 107 -8.02 -3.42 -4.83
CA HIS A 107 -8.15 -2.16 -5.58
C HIS A 107 -8.36 -1.04 -4.57
N VAL A 108 -7.53 -0.01 -4.63
CA VAL A 108 -7.68 1.15 -3.76
C VAL A 108 -7.64 2.41 -4.58
N ARG A 109 -8.70 3.20 -4.45
CA ARG A 109 -8.89 4.46 -5.14
C ARG A 109 -9.02 5.58 -4.14
N ALA A 110 -8.32 6.68 -4.36
CA ALA A 110 -8.54 7.91 -3.62
C ALA A 110 -8.64 9.10 -4.56
N LEU A 111 -9.67 9.91 -4.36
CA LEU A 111 -9.86 11.14 -5.13
C LEU A 111 -8.87 12.23 -4.72
N LYS A 112 -8.50 12.27 -3.43
CA LYS A 112 -7.50 13.18 -2.90
C LYS A 112 -6.71 12.51 -1.78
N ALA A 113 -5.51 12.03 -2.09
CA ALA A 113 -4.60 11.44 -1.09
C ALA A 113 -3.14 11.73 -1.43
N ALA A 114 -2.34 11.98 -0.40
CA ALA A 114 -0.90 12.00 -0.57
C ALA A 114 -0.37 10.57 -0.77
N LYS A 115 -0.97 9.56 -0.13
CA LYS A 115 -0.44 8.19 -0.19
C LYS A 115 -1.59 7.18 -0.17
N ILE A 116 -1.66 6.27 -1.13
CA ILE A 116 -2.65 5.19 -1.07
C ILE A 116 -2.23 4.18 -0.02
N PHE A 117 -1.07 3.53 -0.24
CA PHE A 117 -0.43 2.67 0.76
C PHE A 117 0.75 3.37 1.39
N ASN A 118 0.75 3.50 2.71
CA ASN A 118 1.86 4.05 3.48
C ASN A 118 2.31 3.02 4.52
N VAL A 119 3.44 2.36 4.27
CA VAL A 119 4.04 1.38 5.19
C VAL A 119 5.29 1.99 5.82
N ILE A 120 5.28 2.07 7.15
CA ILE A 120 6.29 2.79 7.92
C ILE A 120 6.86 1.87 9.01
N ARG A 121 8.20 1.88 9.14
CA ARG A 121 8.96 1.20 10.22
C ARG A 121 8.79 -0.33 10.29
N ALA A 122 8.24 -0.93 9.24
CA ALA A 122 8.03 -2.37 9.16
C ALA A 122 9.35 -3.14 9.01
N LEU A 123 9.41 -4.33 9.61
CA LEU A 123 10.54 -5.27 9.39
C LEU A 123 10.58 -5.74 7.94
N SER A 124 9.41 -5.92 7.33
CA SER A 124 9.32 -6.15 5.90
C SER A 124 7.96 -5.71 5.35
N ALA A 125 7.91 -5.39 4.06
CA ALA A 125 6.66 -5.13 3.34
C ALA A 125 6.56 -6.00 2.09
N GLN A 126 5.41 -6.64 1.89
CA GLN A 126 5.04 -7.33 0.64
C GLN A 126 3.75 -6.73 0.10
N ILE A 127 3.80 -6.20 -1.12
CA ILE A 127 2.64 -5.62 -1.79
C ILE A 127 2.53 -6.30 -3.15
N SER A 128 1.44 -7.03 -3.39
CA SER A 128 1.30 -7.81 -4.62
C SER A 128 -0.12 -7.92 -5.13
N GLY A 129 -0.28 -7.88 -6.46
CA GLY A 129 -1.59 -8.05 -7.10
C GLY A 129 -2.56 -6.92 -6.76
N CYS A 130 -2.05 -5.74 -6.42
CA CYS A 130 -2.86 -4.57 -6.07
C CYS A 130 -3.08 -3.65 -7.28
N SER A 131 -4.12 -2.84 -7.21
CA SER A 131 -4.35 -1.70 -8.10
C SER A 131 -4.52 -0.44 -7.26
N VAL A 132 -3.73 0.60 -7.54
CA VAL A 132 -3.79 1.86 -6.79
C VAL A 132 -4.07 3.02 -7.74
N GLU A 133 -5.12 3.78 -7.43
CA GLU A 133 -5.53 4.97 -8.17
C GLU A 133 -5.49 6.20 -7.27
N CYS A 134 -4.58 7.13 -7.57
CA CYS A 134 -4.40 8.34 -6.80
C CYS A 134 -4.67 9.57 -7.68
N TYR A 135 -5.88 10.14 -7.58
CA TYR A 135 -6.27 11.27 -8.45
C TYR A 135 -5.74 12.63 -7.97
N ASP A 136 -5.07 12.68 -6.81
CA ASP A 136 -4.36 13.88 -6.37
C ASP A 136 -3.16 14.15 -7.30
N THR A 137 -3.04 15.37 -7.81
CA THR A 137 -1.94 15.79 -8.68
C THR A 137 -0.83 16.53 -7.92
N SER A 138 -0.94 16.63 -6.59
CA SER A 138 0.09 17.25 -5.74
C SER A 138 1.42 16.50 -5.84
N ALA A 139 2.55 17.20 -5.63
CA ALA A 139 3.88 16.57 -5.68
C ALA A 139 4.07 15.46 -4.62
N ALA A 140 3.21 15.44 -3.60
CA ALA A 140 3.22 14.46 -2.52
C ALA A 140 2.38 13.21 -2.82
N SER A 141 1.68 13.13 -3.96
CA SER A 141 0.75 12.03 -4.26
C SER A 141 1.45 10.76 -4.74
N LEU A 142 1.17 9.64 -4.08
CA LEU A 142 1.90 8.38 -4.20
C LEU A 142 0.92 7.21 -4.22
N GLY A 143 1.17 6.23 -5.10
CA GLY A 143 0.53 4.93 -5.01
C GLY A 143 1.03 4.16 -3.77
N VAL A 144 2.31 3.86 -3.75
CA VAL A 144 2.96 3.12 -2.65
C VAL A 144 4.10 3.94 -2.07
N ASP A 145 4.07 4.12 -0.75
CA ASP A 145 5.15 4.74 0.03
C ASP A 145 5.69 3.76 1.08
N LEU A 146 6.97 3.42 0.97
CA LEU A 146 7.69 2.58 1.91
C LEU A 146 8.76 3.42 2.61
N THR A 147 8.53 3.76 3.89
CA THR A 147 9.45 4.61 4.67
C THR A 147 10.01 3.84 5.87
N TYR A 148 11.34 3.80 6.04
CA TYR A 148 11.99 3.04 7.11
C TYR A 148 11.60 1.54 7.14
N VAL A 149 11.34 0.96 5.96
CA VAL A 149 11.06 -0.48 5.82
C VAL A 149 12.39 -1.22 5.63
N ALA A 150 12.66 -2.26 6.42
CA ALA A 150 13.98 -2.88 6.42
C ALA A 150 14.27 -3.74 5.17
N ALA A 151 13.26 -4.34 4.55
CA ALA A 151 13.35 -5.00 3.24
C ALA A 151 11.96 -5.27 2.68
N GLY A 152 11.82 -5.57 1.39
CA GLY A 152 10.49 -5.90 0.88
C GLY A 152 10.40 -6.18 -0.61
N GLN A 153 9.16 -6.40 -1.04
CA GLN A 153 8.81 -6.63 -2.43
C GLN A 153 7.53 -5.86 -2.77
N VAL A 154 7.54 -5.20 -3.92
CA VAL A 154 6.36 -4.66 -4.57
C VAL A 154 6.27 -5.31 -5.94
N SER A 155 5.23 -6.11 -6.16
CA SER A 155 5.07 -6.87 -7.39
C SER A 155 3.67 -6.78 -7.97
N ASN A 156 3.52 -7.03 -9.27
CA ASN A 156 2.20 -7.16 -9.91
C ASN A 156 1.21 -6.05 -9.51
N THR A 157 1.70 -4.82 -9.38
CA THR A 157 0.90 -3.67 -8.93
C THR A 157 0.59 -2.76 -10.10
N TYR A 158 -0.68 -2.41 -10.26
CA TYR A 158 -1.16 -1.46 -11.25
C TYR A 158 -1.27 -0.05 -10.65
N TYR A 159 -0.79 0.97 -11.37
CA TYR A 159 -0.75 2.36 -10.90
C TYR A 159 -1.51 3.30 -11.84
N LYS A 160 -2.35 4.17 -11.28
CA LYS A 160 -3.08 5.19 -12.04
C LYS A 160 -3.01 6.54 -11.34
N SER A 161 -2.67 7.56 -12.12
CA SER A 161 -2.53 8.96 -11.69
C SER A 161 -1.51 9.12 -10.56
N GLY A 162 -1.44 10.32 -9.98
CA GLY A 162 -0.51 10.63 -8.89
C GLY A 162 0.87 11.04 -9.38
N ASN A 163 1.74 11.42 -8.44
CA ASN A 163 3.08 11.88 -8.77
C ASN A 163 4.05 10.70 -8.93
N TYR A 164 4.08 9.75 -7.99
CA TYR A 164 4.90 8.54 -8.11
C TYR A 164 4.07 7.25 -7.94
N GLY A 165 4.39 6.22 -8.72
CA GLY A 165 3.84 4.88 -8.50
C GLY A 165 4.38 4.26 -7.21
N LEU A 166 5.70 4.13 -7.11
CA LEU A 166 6.40 3.59 -5.95
C LEU A 166 7.44 4.58 -5.42
N ARG A 167 7.43 4.80 -4.11
CA ARG A 167 8.45 5.55 -3.40
C ARG A 167 9.04 4.71 -2.26
N VAL A 168 10.37 4.73 -2.17
CA VAL A 168 11.12 4.14 -1.04
C VAL A 168 11.99 5.21 -0.40
N VAL A 169 11.88 5.37 0.92
CA VAL A 169 12.62 6.37 1.69
C VAL A 169 13.26 5.77 2.92
N ASN A 170 14.57 5.95 3.09
CA ASN A 170 15.35 5.51 4.25
C ASN A 170 15.09 4.04 4.63
N GLY A 171 14.93 3.17 3.62
CA GLY A 171 14.62 1.76 3.78
C GLY A 171 15.78 0.88 3.33
N GLY A 172 15.71 -0.41 3.65
CA GLY A 172 16.61 -1.39 3.05
C GLY A 172 16.18 -1.81 1.65
N PRO A 173 16.70 -2.93 1.13
CA PRO A 173 16.46 -3.35 -0.25
C PRO A 173 14.98 -3.67 -0.53
N ILE A 174 14.42 -3.05 -1.57
CA ILE A 174 13.07 -3.31 -2.08
C ILE A 174 13.16 -3.89 -3.49
N GLN A 175 12.59 -5.06 -3.72
CA GLN A 175 12.43 -5.59 -5.07
C GLN A 175 11.13 -5.05 -5.70
N SER A 176 11.24 -4.34 -6.83
CA SER A 176 10.11 -3.87 -7.62
C SER A 176 9.99 -4.70 -8.90
N SER A 177 8.87 -5.39 -9.10
CA SER A 177 8.72 -6.30 -10.23
C SER A 177 7.35 -6.33 -10.88
N ASN A 178 7.31 -6.47 -12.21
CA ASN A 178 6.07 -6.66 -12.98
C ASN A 178 4.98 -5.62 -12.65
N GLY A 179 5.34 -4.35 -12.45
CA GLY A 179 4.40 -3.25 -12.31
C GLY A 179 3.81 -2.84 -13.66
N ALA A 180 2.61 -2.26 -13.66
CA ALA A 180 2.02 -1.61 -14.83
C ALA A 180 1.36 -0.29 -14.43
N SER A 181 1.09 0.55 -15.42
CA SER A 181 0.44 1.83 -15.20
C SER A 181 -0.56 2.14 -16.30
N ASP A 182 -1.58 2.95 -15.97
CA ASP A 182 -2.60 3.38 -16.92
C ASP A 182 -1.97 4.09 -18.12
N ALA A 183 -2.34 3.66 -19.33
CA ALA A 183 -1.73 4.21 -20.54
C ALA A 183 -2.03 5.70 -20.73
N THR A 184 -3.21 6.14 -20.28
CA THR A 184 -3.75 7.48 -20.48
C THR A 184 -3.49 8.41 -19.30
N THR A 185 -3.58 7.88 -18.07
CA THR A 185 -3.41 8.63 -16.82
C THR A 185 -2.39 7.91 -15.95
N ARG A 186 -1.18 7.72 -16.45
CA ARG A 186 -0.07 7.17 -15.66
C ARG A 186 0.37 8.15 -14.56
N PRO A 187 1.06 7.66 -13.51
CA PRO A 187 1.78 8.55 -12.60
C PRO A 187 2.72 9.50 -13.37
N ASN A 188 2.94 10.72 -12.84
CA ASN A 188 3.90 11.66 -13.44
C ASN A 188 5.31 11.04 -13.53
N TYR A 189 5.69 10.26 -12.51
CA TYR A 189 6.96 9.56 -12.38
C TYR A 189 6.73 8.10 -11.98
N GLY A 190 7.62 7.20 -12.42
CA GLY A 190 7.49 5.77 -12.14
C GLY A 190 7.85 5.40 -10.71
N ILE A 191 9.14 5.51 -10.38
CA ILE A 191 9.73 5.04 -9.12
C ILE A 191 10.69 6.10 -8.57
N TYR A 192 10.66 6.30 -7.26
CA TYR A 192 11.58 7.17 -6.54
C TYR A 192 12.29 6.42 -5.40
N SER A 193 13.58 6.71 -5.21
CA SER A 193 14.34 6.23 -4.06
C SER A 193 15.15 7.36 -3.40
N SER A 194 15.09 7.44 -2.07
CA SER A 194 15.97 8.28 -1.25
C SER A 194 16.45 7.50 -0.05
N GLY A 195 17.75 7.37 0.15
CA GLY A 195 18.31 6.61 1.29
C GLY A 195 17.92 5.12 1.33
N GLY A 196 17.63 4.48 0.19
CA GLY A 196 17.34 3.05 0.08
C GLY A 196 17.70 2.46 -1.28
N ILE A 197 17.62 1.13 -1.43
CA ILE A 197 17.94 0.43 -2.68
C ILE A 197 16.67 -0.17 -3.26
N ILE A 198 16.42 0.07 -4.56
CA ILE A 198 15.35 -0.59 -5.31
C ILE A 198 15.99 -1.48 -6.38
N LEU A 199 15.70 -2.77 -6.33
CA LEU A 199 16.08 -3.76 -7.34
C LEU A 199 14.91 -3.92 -8.32
N LYS A 200 15.10 -3.60 -9.60
CA LYS A 200 14.06 -3.71 -10.61
C LYS A 200 14.14 -5.03 -11.36
N SER A 201 12.99 -5.64 -11.62
CA SER A 201 12.88 -6.73 -12.59
C SER A 201 11.57 -6.69 -13.39
N GLY A 202 11.61 -6.98 -14.68
CA GLY A 202 10.43 -6.89 -15.54
C GLY A 202 9.88 -5.46 -15.67
N THR A 203 8.62 -5.35 -16.08
CA THR A 203 7.95 -4.05 -16.31
C THR A 203 7.85 -3.24 -15.01
N GLN A 204 7.95 -1.92 -15.13
CA GLN A 204 7.86 -0.96 -14.02
C GLN A 204 6.78 0.09 -14.33
N PRO A 205 6.19 0.76 -13.33
CA PRO A 205 5.27 1.87 -13.57
C PRO A 205 5.93 2.93 -14.48
N ALA A 206 5.21 3.33 -15.53
CA ALA A 206 5.66 4.33 -16.48
C ALA A 206 5.32 5.76 -15.98
N GLY A 207 6.16 6.73 -16.34
CA GLY A 207 5.99 8.18 -16.08
C GLY A 207 6.89 8.99 -17.02
N ALA A 208 6.75 10.32 -17.06
CA ALA A 208 7.58 11.18 -17.90
C ALA A 208 9.07 11.08 -17.52
N ILE A 209 9.94 11.24 -18.52
CA ILE A 209 11.40 11.21 -18.36
C ILE A 209 11.85 12.53 -17.72
N GLY A 210 11.58 12.67 -16.43
CA GLY A 210 12.50 13.31 -15.51
C GLY A 210 13.30 12.25 -14.76
N ASP A 211 12.62 11.17 -14.33
CA ASP A 211 13.13 10.33 -13.26
C ASP A 211 12.56 8.90 -13.28
N GLY A 212 13.01 8.08 -14.24
CA GLY A 212 13.05 6.62 -13.99
C GLY A 212 14.01 6.25 -12.84
N THR A 213 14.71 7.25 -12.30
CA THR A 213 15.94 7.14 -11.53
C THR A 213 16.24 8.40 -10.69
N LEU A 214 15.25 9.17 -10.19
CA LEU A 214 15.63 10.22 -9.22
C LEU A 214 16.09 9.54 -7.95
N VAL A 215 17.40 9.57 -7.75
CA VAL A 215 18.04 9.35 -6.48
C VAL A 215 18.27 10.73 -5.89
N THR A 216 17.47 11.12 -4.90
CA THR A 216 17.84 12.27 -4.08
C THR A 216 18.46 11.73 -2.80
N ASN A 217 19.80 11.82 -2.72
CA ASN A 217 20.65 11.42 -1.60
C ASN A 217 20.73 9.91 -1.31
N GLY A 218 21.86 9.29 -1.68
CA GLY A 218 22.30 7.97 -1.21
C GLY A 218 21.45 6.77 -1.59
N GLY A 219 20.29 6.97 -2.23
CA GLY A 219 19.48 5.89 -2.78
C GLY A 219 20.13 5.27 -4.02
N GLN A 220 19.77 4.05 -4.35
CA GLN A 220 20.14 3.44 -5.63
C GLN A 220 18.93 2.76 -6.23
N ILE A 221 18.83 2.83 -7.55
CA ILE A 221 17.85 2.07 -8.31
C ILE A 221 18.64 1.25 -9.31
N LEU A 222 18.67 -0.05 -9.11
CA LEU A 222 19.48 -1.03 -9.83
C LEU A 222 18.59 -1.83 -10.79
#